data_AF-A0AAP3ZWA8-F1
#
_entry.id   AF-A0AAP3ZWA8-F1
#
_cell.length_a   1.000
_cell.length_b   1.000
_cell.length_c   1.000
_cell.angle_alpha   90.00
_cell.angle_beta   90.00
_cell.angle_gamma   90.00
#
_symmetry.space_group_name_H-M   'P 1'
#
loop_
_entity.id
_entity.type
_entity.pdbx_description
1 polymer ?
#
loop_
_entity_poly.entity_id
_entity_poly.type
_entity_poly.pdbx_seq_one_letter_code
_entity_poly.pdbx_strand_id
1 'polypeptide(L)'
;MQNRSPNAAEGIDVSRYQGTIDWKRVRADGKSFAFIKASQGQRYVDPTFITNAKGIKAAGILLGAYHFVDATSVNAAKAEARHFAEVLDQVGGAKALDLPAVMDYENNPGGLSSAAIHEVALAFITEFERVSGRKPMVYTGNAFAAHFKAPLGSYKLWIARYSTRVPGDTTAWKRWDFWQYSDSGRVDGIQGPVDLNVYVGTEAELRQAFVGEKGDEPMTAEEKAAFKALQQQVAALENSKDVLKQTLNEQSAYIKKVDQRVAELEARQAMPVPTWAKEAMAAAVAFNPASPIVDAKLPSSYDFYRLLVVLNRLGVFKTTK
;
A
#
# COMPACT_ATOMS: atom_id res chain seq x y z
N MET A 1 -29.72 -22.69 7.09
CA MET A 1 -28.35 -23.15 7.43
C MET A 1 -28.23 -23.18 8.96
N GLN A 2 -27.07 -23.61 9.49
CA GLN A 2 -26.84 -23.81 10.92
C GLN A 2 -26.73 -22.52 11.75
N ASN A 3 -26.93 -22.64 13.07
CA ASN A 3 -26.60 -21.61 14.07
C ASN A 3 -25.09 -21.46 14.26
N ARG A 4 -24.68 -20.33 14.86
CA ARG A 4 -23.29 -20.11 15.32
C ARG A 4 -22.95 -21.04 16.47
N SER A 5 -21.69 -21.45 16.55
CA SER A 5 -21.15 -22.08 17.77
C SER A 5 -21.09 -21.03 18.90
N PRO A 6 -21.38 -21.38 20.17
CA PRO A 6 -21.25 -20.47 21.31
C PRO A 6 -19.83 -19.90 21.47
N ASN A 7 -18.81 -20.66 21.06
CA ASN A 7 -17.39 -20.28 21.12
C ASN A 7 -16.80 -20.13 19.71
N ALA A 8 -17.60 -19.64 18.77
CA ALA A 8 -17.17 -19.46 17.39
C ALA A 8 -15.92 -18.56 17.33
N ALA A 9 -14.96 -18.91 16.48
CA ALA A 9 -13.83 -18.04 16.19
C ALA A 9 -14.39 -16.73 15.60
N GLU A 10 -13.89 -15.60 16.10
CA GLU A 10 -14.31 -14.29 15.62
C GLU A 10 -13.28 -13.70 14.67
N GLY A 11 -13.76 -12.97 13.68
CA GLY A 11 -12.91 -12.28 12.74
C GLY A 11 -13.59 -11.05 12.17
N ILE A 12 -12.86 -10.39 11.29
CA ILE A 12 -13.30 -9.18 10.61
C ILE A 12 -12.97 -9.28 9.12
N ASP A 13 -13.56 -8.41 8.33
CA ASP A 13 -13.04 -8.14 7.00
C ASP A 13 -12.90 -6.63 6.79
N VAL A 14 -11.85 -6.26 6.05
CA VAL A 14 -11.44 -4.86 5.91
C VAL A 14 -10.94 -4.56 4.50
N SER A 15 -10.95 -3.28 4.18
CA SER A 15 -10.37 -2.73 2.95
C SER A 15 -9.68 -1.42 3.27
N ARG A 16 -9.32 -0.64 2.24
CA ARG A 16 -8.83 0.74 2.42
C ARG A 16 -9.74 1.62 3.29
N TYR A 17 -11.04 1.31 3.41
CA TYR A 17 -11.99 2.15 4.13
C TYR A 17 -11.76 2.19 5.65
N GLN A 18 -11.11 1.17 6.21
CA GLN A 18 -10.74 1.15 7.63
C GLN A 18 -9.46 1.93 7.94
N GLY A 19 -8.76 2.45 6.93
CA GLY A 19 -7.57 3.28 7.13
C GLY A 19 -6.41 2.51 7.78
N THR A 20 -5.80 3.13 8.80
CA THR A 20 -4.69 2.50 9.56
C THR A 20 -5.26 1.65 10.69
N ILE A 21 -4.81 0.40 10.78
CA ILE A 21 -5.30 -0.59 11.75
C ILE A 21 -4.16 -1.01 12.69
N ASP A 22 -4.41 -0.99 14.00
CA ASP A 22 -3.53 -1.60 15.00
C ASP A 22 -3.88 -3.09 15.17
N TRP A 23 -3.22 -3.93 14.38
CA TRP A 23 -3.48 -5.38 14.36
C TRP A 23 -3.16 -6.09 15.68
N LYS A 24 -2.29 -5.54 16.53
CA LYS A 24 -2.02 -6.13 17.85
C LYS A 24 -3.23 -5.93 18.77
N ARG A 25 -3.85 -4.74 18.72
CA ARG A 25 -5.11 -4.48 19.45
C ARG A 25 -6.26 -5.32 18.90
N VAL A 26 -6.35 -5.47 17.58
CA VAL A 26 -7.37 -6.36 16.96
C VAL A 26 -7.24 -7.79 17.47
N ARG A 27 -6.01 -8.33 17.59
CA ARG A 27 -5.78 -9.65 18.19
C ARG A 27 -6.15 -9.68 19.68
N ALA A 28 -5.76 -8.65 20.44
CA ALA A 28 -6.07 -8.54 21.86
C ALA A 28 -7.57 -8.44 22.13
N ASP A 29 -8.33 -7.87 21.19
CA ASP A 29 -9.80 -7.79 21.18
C ASP A 29 -10.47 -9.10 20.67
N GLY A 30 -9.72 -10.20 20.63
CA GLY A 30 -10.23 -11.55 20.41
C GLY A 30 -10.39 -11.97 18.94
N LYS A 31 -10.01 -11.13 17.96
CA LYS A 31 -10.11 -11.53 16.55
C LYS A 31 -8.99 -12.50 16.18
N SER A 32 -9.36 -13.65 15.64
CA SER A 32 -8.45 -14.74 15.31
C SER A 32 -8.21 -14.88 13.81
N PHE A 33 -9.07 -14.29 12.98
CA PHE A 33 -8.90 -14.24 11.54
C PHE A 33 -9.34 -12.90 10.94
N ALA A 34 -8.81 -12.60 9.75
CA ALA A 34 -9.26 -11.46 8.97
C ALA A 34 -9.22 -11.74 7.46
N PHE A 35 -10.25 -11.30 6.74
CA PHE A 35 -10.23 -11.20 5.28
C PHE A 35 -9.91 -9.77 4.86
N ILE A 36 -8.98 -9.59 3.93
CA ILE A 36 -8.61 -8.26 3.44
C ILE A 36 -8.90 -8.11 1.95
N LYS A 37 -9.40 -6.95 1.54
CA LYS A 37 -9.56 -6.66 0.12
C LYS A 37 -8.19 -6.66 -0.53
N ALA A 38 -8.02 -7.48 -1.56
CA ALA A 38 -6.81 -7.48 -2.37
C ALA A 38 -7.00 -6.66 -3.64
N SER A 39 -8.09 -6.92 -4.34
CA SER A 39 -8.34 -6.32 -5.65
C SER A 39 -9.82 -6.23 -5.98
N GLN A 40 -10.11 -5.51 -7.07
CA GLN A 40 -11.45 -5.37 -7.63
C GLN A 40 -11.34 -5.21 -9.14
N GLY A 41 -12.24 -5.87 -9.87
CA GLY A 41 -12.26 -5.79 -11.32
C GLY A 41 -10.91 -6.20 -11.92
N GLN A 42 -10.61 -5.74 -13.13
CA GLN A 42 -9.44 -6.25 -13.86
C GLN A 42 -8.12 -5.55 -13.52
N ARG A 43 -8.14 -4.47 -12.72
CA ARG A 43 -6.96 -3.59 -12.57
C ARG A 43 -6.80 -2.98 -11.18
N TYR A 44 -7.86 -2.87 -10.38
CA TYR A 44 -7.74 -2.19 -9.10
C TYR A 44 -7.07 -3.10 -8.08
N VAL A 45 -6.11 -2.54 -7.34
CA VAL A 45 -5.45 -3.15 -6.19
C VAL A 45 -5.77 -2.31 -4.97
N ASP A 46 -6.18 -2.93 -3.88
CA ASP A 46 -6.42 -2.18 -2.64
C ASP A 46 -5.08 -1.64 -2.08
N PRO A 47 -4.94 -0.32 -1.88
CA PRO A 47 -3.68 0.27 -1.46
C PRO A 47 -3.24 -0.16 -0.05
N THR A 48 -4.15 -0.73 0.75
CA THR A 48 -3.85 -1.22 2.10
C THR A 48 -3.52 -2.70 2.16
N PHE A 49 -3.68 -3.44 1.03
CA PHE A 49 -3.54 -4.90 0.98
C PHE A 49 -2.23 -5.41 1.61
N ILE A 50 -1.08 -4.92 1.14
CA ILE A 50 0.23 -5.39 1.63
C ILE A 50 0.42 -5.02 3.11
N THR A 51 0.06 -3.79 3.49
CA THR A 51 0.22 -3.30 4.87
C THR A 51 -0.61 -4.14 5.84
N ASN A 52 -1.87 -4.41 5.48
CA ASN A 52 -2.76 -5.23 6.29
C ASN A 52 -2.30 -6.69 6.34
N ALA A 53 -1.89 -7.28 5.20
CA ALA A 53 -1.36 -8.64 5.17
C ALA A 53 -0.16 -8.83 6.12
N LYS A 54 0.78 -7.87 6.13
CA LYS A 54 1.93 -7.88 7.04
C LYS A 54 1.52 -7.72 8.50
N GLY A 55 0.60 -6.80 8.79
CA GLY A 55 0.10 -6.54 10.14
C GLY A 55 -0.63 -7.75 10.75
N ILE A 56 -1.51 -8.37 9.96
CA ILE A 56 -2.24 -9.60 10.33
C ILE A 56 -1.27 -10.72 10.70
N LYS A 57 -0.31 -11.01 9.81
CA LYS A 57 0.70 -12.06 10.04
C LYS A 57 1.52 -11.79 11.30
N ALA A 58 1.97 -10.55 11.50
CA ALA A 58 2.74 -10.15 12.67
C ALA A 58 1.94 -10.24 13.99
N ALA A 59 0.61 -10.15 13.93
CA ALA A 59 -0.28 -10.27 15.08
C ALA A 59 -0.74 -11.72 15.36
N GLY A 60 -0.33 -12.70 14.53
CA GLY A 60 -0.75 -14.11 14.69
C GLY A 60 -2.22 -14.37 14.35
N ILE A 61 -2.85 -13.46 13.59
CA ILE A 61 -4.20 -13.58 13.06
C ILE A 61 -4.13 -14.34 11.73
N LEU A 62 -5.09 -15.25 11.48
CA LEU A 62 -5.14 -16.00 10.21
C LEU A 62 -5.55 -15.07 9.05
N LEU A 63 -4.74 -15.06 8.00
CA LEU A 63 -4.90 -14.20 6.85
C LEU A 63 -5.73 -14.87 5.75
N GLY A 64 -6.84 -14.24 5.36
CA GLY A 64 -7.53 -14.45 4.10
C GLY A 64 -7.54 -13.18 3.25
N ALA A 65 -7.83 -13.32 1.96
CA ALA A 65 -7.92 -12.18 1.04
C ALA A 65 -9.09 -12.37 0.07
N TYR A 66 -9.72 -11.27 -0.34
CA TYR A 66 -10.86 -11.30 -1.25
C TYR A 66 -10.69 -10.40 -2.47
N HIS A 67 -11.37 -10.78 -3.54
CA HIS A 67 -11.49 -10.02 -4.77
C HIS A 67 -12.95 -9.67 -5.04
N PHE A 68 -13.24 -8.37 -5.19
CA PHE A 68 -14.58 -7.89 -5.51
C PHE A 68 -14.83 -8.00 -7.03
N VAL A 69 -15.80 -8.81 -7.42
CA VAL A 69 -16.10 -9.12 -8.83
C VAL A 69 -16.93 -8.01 -9.47
N ASP A 70 -16.40 -7.39 -10.53
CA ASP A 70 -17.10 -6.42 -11.39
C ASP A 70 -17.47 -7.04 -12.75
N ALA A 71 -17.09 -8.29 -13.00
CA ALA A 71 -17.21 -8.94 -14.29
C ALA A 71 -18.66 -9.04 -14.80
N THR A 72 -18.87 -8.57 -16.03
CA THR A 72 -20.15 -8.68 -16.75
C THR A 72 -20.15 -9.75 -17.85
N SER A 73 -19.08 -10.53 -17.95
CA SER A 73 -18.94 -11.62 -18.92
C SER A 73 -17.96 -12.69 -18.42
N VAL A 74 -18.05 -13.90 -18.98
CA VAL A 74 -17.13 -15.01 -18.70
C VAL A 74 -15.67 -14.63 -18.93
N ASN A 75 -15.37 -13.91 -20.01
CA ASN A 75 -13.98 -13.50 -20.31
C ASN A 75 -13.46 -12.47 -19.31
N ALA A 76 -14.30 -11.52 -18.90
CA ALA A 76 -13.97 -10.56 -17.84
C ALA A 76 -13.71 -11.30 -16.51
N ALA A 77 -14.57 -12.26 -16.15
CA ALA A 77 -14.44 -13.05 -14.93
C ALA A 77 -13.09 -13.80 -14.87
N LYS A 78 -12.66 -14.40 -15.99
CA LYS A 78 -11.34 -15.04 -16.08
C LYS A 78 -10.19 -14.05 -15.98
N ALA A 79 -10.33 -12.84 -16.52
CA ALA A 79 -9.32 -11.79 -16.39
C ALA A 79 -9.20 -11.30 -14.95
N GLU A 80 -10.32 -11.13 -14.26
CA GLU A 80 -10.36 -10.76 -12.83
C GLU A 80 -9.73 -11.84 -11.95
N ALA A 81 -9.99 -13.11 -12.23
CA ALA A 81 -9.35 -14.23 -11.52
C ALA A 81 -7.82 -14.23 -11.65
N ARG A 82 -7.29 -13.93 -12.85
CA ARG A 82 -5.85 -13.80 -13.08
C ARG A 82 -5.27 -12.58 -12.37
N HIS A 83 -5.93 -11.42 -12.49
CA HIS A 83 -5.54 -10.21 -11.76
C HIS A 83 -5.51 -10.44 -10.25
N PHE A 84 -6.49 -11.17 -9.70
CA PHE A 84 -6.48 -11.53 -8.29
C PHE A 84 -5.26 -12.37 -7.91
N ALA A 85 -4.95 -13.43 -8.67
CA ALA A 85 -3.77 -14.24 -8.44
C ALA A 85 -2.47 -13.42 -8.50
N GLU A 86 -2.32 -12.56 -9.52
CA GLU A 86 -1.17 -11.65 -9.67
C GLU A 86 -1.01 -10.69 -8.48
N VAL A 87 -2.12 -10.19 -7.92
CA VAL A 87 -2.08 -9.34 -6.73
C VAL A 87 -1.64 -10.13 -5.50
N LEU A 88 -2.08 -11.39 -5.35
CA LEU A 88 -1.66 -12.24 -4.24
C LEU A 88 -0.15 -12.55 -4.28
N ASP A 89 0.49 -12.55 -5.45
CA ASP A 89 1.94 -12.78 -5.58
C ASP A 89 2.76 -11.74 -4.81
N GLN A 90 2.22 -10.53 -4.59
CA GLN A 90 2.86 -9.48 -3.78
C GLN A 90 3.05 -9.87 -2.30
N VAL A 91 2.34 -10.89 -1.83
CA VAL A 91 2.43 -11.43 -0.46
C VAL A 91 2.84 -12.91 -0.42
N GLY A 92 3.36 -13.44 -1.53
CA GLY A 92 3.81 -14.85 -1.66
C GLY A 92 2.81 -15.78 -2.34
N GLY A 93 1.80 -15.24 -3.01
CA GLY A 93 0.80 -15.98 -3.78
C GLY A 93 -0.32 -16.54 -2.92
N ALA A 94 -1.28 -17.22 -3.55
CA ALA A 94 -2.47 -17.74 -2.87
C ALA A 94 -2.18 -18.75 -1.76
N LYS A 95 -1.04 -19.47 -1.84
CA LYS A 95 -0.59 -20.43 -0.81
C LYS A 95 0.01 -19.76 0.43
N ALA A 96 0.34 -18.47 0.37
CA ALA A 96 0.85 -17.72 1.50
C ALA A 96 -0.26 -17.15 2.41
N LEU A 97 -1.53 -17.32 2.02
CA LEU A 97 -2.69 -17.03 2.86
C LEU A 97 -3.00 -18.26 3.72
N ASP A 98 -3.33 -18.06 4.99
CA ASP A 98 -3.77 -19.14 5.87
C ASP A 98 -5.17 -19.65 5.45
N LEU A 99 -6.07 -18.72 5.13
CA LEU A 99 -7.43 -19.03 4.69
C LEU A 99 -7.55 -19.05 3.16
N PRO A 100 -8.56 -19.73 2.58
CA PRO A 100 -8.80 -19.69 1.14
C PRO A 100 -8.96 -18.26 0.63
N ALA A 101 -8.43 -17.99 -0.56
CA ALA A 101 -8.75 -16.77 -1.29
C ALA A 101 -10.24 -16.74 -1.65
N VAL A 102 -10.85 -15.56 -1.65
CA VAL A 102 -12.30 -15.41 -1.74
C VAL A 102 -12.72 -14.69 -3.01
N MET A 103 -13.66 -15.28 -3.75
CA MET A 103 -14.44 -14.57 -4.76
C MET A 103 -15.59 -13.85 -4.05
N ASP A 104 -15.52 -12.53 -3.96
CA ASP A 104 -16.60 -11.69 -3.44
C ASP A 104 -17.49 -11.28 -4.61
N TYR A 105 -18.70 -11.86 -4.66
CA TYR A 105 -19.69 -11.53 -5.66
C TYR A 105 -21.09 -11.42 -5.06
N GLU A 106 -21.55 -10.18 -4.90
CA GLU A 106 -22.70 -9.87 -4.05
C GLU A 106 -23.68 -8.85 -4.65
N ASN A 107 -23.40 -8.32 -5.83
CA ASN A 107 -24.27 -7.37 -6.50
C ASN A 107 -24.32 -7.58 -8.02
N ASN A 108 -25.25 -6.90 -8.68
CA ASN A 108 -25.45 -7.01 -10.13
C ASN A 108 -25.69 -5.62 -10.76
N PRO A 109 -24.74 -4.68 -10.66
CA PRO A 109 -24.89 -3.36 -11.27
C PRO A 109 -24.98 -3.44 -12.80
N GLY A 110 -24.43 -4.50 -13.41
CA GLY A 110 -24.48 -4.75 -14.85
C GLY A 110 -25.81 -5.31 -15.37
N GLY A 111 -26.80 -5.56 -14.51
CA GLY A 111 -28.12 -6.04 -14.94
C GLY A 111 -28.11 -7.41 -15.61
N LEU A 112 -27.15 -8.28 -15.25
CA LEU A 112 -27.05 -9.63 -15.78
C LEU A 112 -28.25 -10.49 -15.39
N SER A 113 -28.61 -11.44 -16.25
CA SER A 113 -29.57 -12.49 -15.88
C SER A 113 -28.99 -13.41 -14.80
N SER A 114 -29.84 -14.09 -14.04
CA SER A 114 -29.39 -15.09 -13.05
C SER A 114 -28.48 -16.16 -13.65
N ALA A 115 -28.72 -16.56 -14.90
CA ALA A 115 -27.87 -17.52 -15.60
C ALA A 115 -26.48 -16.92 -15.89
N ALA A 116 -26.42 -15.66 -16.34
CA ALA A 116 -25.16 -14.99 -16.61
C ALA A 116 -24.34 -14.73 -15.33
N ILE A 117 -24.98 -14.36 -14.22
CA ILE A 117 -24.33 -14.25 -12.89
C ILE A 117 -23.67 -15.58 -12.51
N HIS A 118 -24.38 -16.70 -12.70
CA HIS A 118 -23.85 -18.03 -12.41
C HIS A 118 -22.62 -18.35 -13.28
N GLU A 119 -22.69 -18.09 -14.59
CA GLU A 119 -21.57 -18.34 -15.52
C GLU A 119 -20.35 -17.47 -15.21
N VAL A 120 -20.56 -16.21 -14.82
CA VAL A 120 -19.48 -15.31 -14.35
C VAL A 120 -18.81 -15.88 -13.11
N ALA A 121 -19.59 -16.25 -12.10
CA ALA A 121 -19.07 -16.83 -10.86
C ALA A 121 -18.29 -18.12 -11.11
N LEU A 122 -18.84 -19.02 -11.93
CA LEU A 122 -18.20 -20.29 -12.27
C LEU A 122 -16.90 -20.07 -13.06
N ALA A 123 -16.89 -19.13 -14.00
CA ALA A 123 -15.70 -18.79 -14.79
C ALA A 123 -14.59 -18.18 -13.94
N PHE A 124 -14.92 -17.26 -13.02
CA PHE A 124 -13.95 -16.67 -12.10
C PHE A 124 -13.32 -17.75 -11.22
N ILE A 125 -14.17 -18.53 -10.52
CA ILE A 125 -13.69 -19.41 -9.44
C ILE A 125 -12.84 -20.56 -9.97
N THR A 126 -13.22 -21.12 -11.13
CA THR A 126 -12.47 -22.21 -11.77
C THR A 126 -11.17 -21.71 -12.40
N GLU A 127 -11.16 -20.51 -12.99
CA GLU A 127 -9.93 -19.92 -13.51
C GLU A 127 -8.97 -19.57 -12.37
N PHE A 128 -9.46 -19.02 -11.26
CA PHE A 128 -8.64 -18.73 -10.10
C PHE A 128 -7.99 -19.99 -9.55
N GLU A 129 -8.77 -21.07 -9.37
CA GLU A 129 -8.22 -22.36 -8.91
C GLU A 129 -7.15 -22.89 -9.86
N ARG A 130 -7.38 -22.78 -11.18
CA ARG A 130 -6.43 -23.20 -12.22
C ARG A 130 -5.11 -22.43 -12.15
N VAL A 131 -5.14 -21.10 -12.01
CA VAL A 131 -3.92 -20.26 -12.07
C VAL A 131 -3.20 -20.16 -10.74
N SER A 132 -3.92 -20.21 -9.61
CA SER A 132 -3.33 -20.12 -8.27
C SER A 132 -2.93 -21.49 -7.70
N GLY A 133 -3.48 -22.57 -8.25
CA GLY A 133 -3.32 -23.93 -7.74
C GLY A 133 -3.91 -24.15 -6.34
N ARG A 134 -4.86 -23.29 -5.92
CA ARG A 134 -5.52 -23.38 -4.61
C ARG A 134 -7.02 -23.20 -4.76
N LYS A 135 -7.80 -24.09 -4.14
CA LYS A 135 -9.26 -24.03 -4.15
C LYS A 135 -9.75 -22.79 -3.38
N PRO A 136 -10.48 -21.85 -4.02
CA PRO A 136 -10.99 -20.65 -3.38
C PRO A 136 -12.29 -20.90 -2.59
N MET A 137 -12.79 -19.84 -1.96
CA MET A 137 -14.08 -19.75 -1.27
C MET A 137 -14.99 -18.73 -1.96
N VAL A 138 -16.30 -18.89 -1.83
CA VAL A 138 -17.29 -17.90 -2.30
C VAL A 138 -17.74 -17.02 -1.15
N TYR A 139 -17.72 -15.71 -1.33
CA TYR A 139 -18.47 -14.77 -0.52
C TYR A 139 -19.65 -14.18 -1.28
N THR A 140 -20.80 -14.07 -0.60
CA THR A 140 -22.00 -13.46 -1.17
C THR A 140 -23.06 -13.15 -0.11
N GLY A 141 -23.98 -12.24 -0.43
CA GLY A 141 -25.19 -12.00 0.37
C GLY A 141 -26.21 -13.14 0.27
N ASN A 142 -26.94 -13.42 1.36
CA ASN A 142 -27.87 -14.55 1.43
C ASN A 142 -28.95 -14.53 0.33
N ALA A 143 -29.43 -13.33 -0.08
CA ALA A 143 -30.38 -13.19 -1.18
C ALA A 143 -29.71 -13.41 -2.54
N PHE A 144 -28.52 -12.85 -2.75
CA PHE A 144 -27.78 -12.95 -4.01
C PHE A 144 -27.34 -14.39 -4.31
N ALA A 145 -27.10 -15.19 -3.27
CA ALA A 145 -26.80 -16.61 -3.37
C ALA A 145 -27.86 -17.45 -4.12
N ALA A 146 -29.07 -16.93 -4.33
CA ALA A 146 -30.10 -17.58 -5.15
C ALA A 146 -29.67 -17.77 -6.62
N HIS A 147 -28.72 -16.97 -7.10
CA HIS A 147 -28.17 -17.09 -8.45
C HIS A 147 -27.18 -18.27 -8.61
N PHE A 148 -26.75 -18.88 -7.51
CA PHE A 148 -25.72 -19.91 -7.53
C PHE A 148 -26.30 -21.30 -7.34
N LYS A 149 -25.81 -22.25 -8.16
CA LYS A 149 -26.19 -23.67 -8.17
C LYS A 149 -24.95 -24.54 -8.32
N ALA A 150 -25.11 -25.87 -8.37
CA ALA A 150 -23.98 -26.76 -8.67
C ALA A 150 -23.28 -26.36 -9.98
N PRO A 151 -21.92 -26.43 -10.05
CA PRO A 151 -21.03 -27.00 -9.04
C PRO A 151 -20.51 -26.01 -7.98
N LEU A 152 -20.98 -24.75 -7.95
CA LEU A 152 -20.50 -23.74 -6.97
C LEU A 152 -20.70 -24.18 -5.51
N GLY A 153 -21.73 -24.98 -5.24
CA GLY A 153 -21.99 -25.57 -3.91
C GLY A 153 -20.86 -26.46 -3.36
N SER A 154 -19.90 -26.86 -4.20
CA SER A 154 -18.72 -27.64 -3.78
C SER A 154 -17.58 -26.79 -3.20
N TYR A 155 -17.67 -25.46 -3.33
CA TYR A 155 -16.75 -24.51 -2.71
C TYR A 155 -17.27 -24.11 -1.33
N LYS A 156 -16.36 -23.71 -0.45
CA LYS A 156 -16.69 -23.17 0.87
C LYS A 156 -17.52 -21.89 0.72
N LEU A 157 -18.33 -21.59 1.72
CA LEU A 157 -19.21 -20.42 1.71
C LEU A 157 -18.92 -19.48 2.88
N TRP A 158 -18.63 -18.23 2.57
CA TRP A 158 -18.71 -17.10 3.48
C TRP A 158 -19.98 -16.31 3.16
N ILE A 159 -21.00 -16.37 4.01
CA ILE A 159 -22.30 -15.76 3.71
C ILE A 159 -22.51 -14.47 4.49
N ALA A 160 -23.00 -13.43 3.83
CA ALA A 160 -23.46 -12.20 4.50
C ALA A 160 -24.95 -12.26 4.81
N ARG A 161 -25.29 -12.01 6.08
CA ARG A 161 -26.66 -11.77 6.54
C ARG A 161 -26.63 -10.95 7.82
N TYR A 162 -26.96 -9.66 7.73
CA TYR A 162 -26.99 -8.74 8.87
C TYR A 162 -28.29 -8.88 9.64
N SER A 163 -28.40 -9.95 10.42
CA SER A 163 -29.60 -10.30 11.15
C SER A 163 -29.28 -11.16 12.35
N THR A 164 -30.14 -11.14 13.36
CA THR A 164 -30.12 -12.13 14.44
C THR A 164 -30.58 -13.51 13.97
N ARG A 165 -31.24 -13.60 12.81
CA ARG A 165 -31.66 -14.86 12.20
C ARG A 165 -30.50 -15.51 11.45
N VAL A 166 -30.37 -16.82 11.60
CA VAL A 166 -29.38 -17.62 10.85
C VAL A 166 -29.54 -17.46 9.35
N PRO A 167 -28.45 -17.58 8.56
CA PRO A 167 -28.53 -17.66 7.11
C PRO A 167 -29.48 -18.78 6.65
N GLY A 168 -30.37 -18.44 5.71
CA GLY A 168 -31.31 -19.38 5.10
C GLY A 168 -30.59 -20.25 4.07
N ASP A 169 -31.07 -21.48 3.88
CA ASP A 169 -30.56 -22.37 2.84
C ASP A 169 -30.69 -21.73 1.46
N THR A 170 -29.72 -21.99 0.59
CA THR A 170 -29.71 -21.54 -0.80
C THR A 170 -29.79 -22.73 -1.73
N THR A 171 -29.87 -22.47 -3.04
CA THR A 171 -29.86 -23.52 -4.06
C THR A 171 -28.54 -24.31 -4.03
N ALA A 172 -27.40 -23.63 -3.88
CA ALA A 172 -26.07 -24.25 -3.87
C ALA A 172 -25.60 -24.73 -2.49
N TRP A 173 -26.00 -24.09 -1.38
CA TRP A 173 -25.47 -24.38 -0.05
C TRP A 173 -26.57 -24.60 1.00
N LYS A 174 -26.34 -25.61 1.84
CA LYS A 174 -27.14 -25.91 3.05
C LYS A 174 -26.39 -25.60 4.34
N ARG A 175 -25.11 -25.23 4.22
CA ARG A 175 -24.22 -24.87 5.32
C ARG A 175 -23.29 -23.74 4.90
N TRP A 176 -22.93 -22.89 5.85
CA TRP A 176 -21.88 -21.87 5.70
C TRP A 176 -20.59 -22.32 6.42
N ASP A 177 -19.44 -21.82 5.99
CA ASP A 177 -18.14 -21.96 6.68
C ASP A 177 -17.83 -20.71 7.51
N PHE A 178 -18.13 -19.54 6.95
CA PHE A 178 -18.06 -18.24 7.63
C PHE A 178 -19.38 -17.48 7.49
N TRP A 179 -19.71 -16.65 8.48
CA TRP A 179 -20.89 -15.79 8.45
C TRP A 179 -20.50 -14.35 8.82
N GLN A 180 -20.67 -13.42 7.88
CA GLN A 180 -20.65 -11.98 8.14
C GLN A 180 -22.02 -11.55 8.66
N TYR A 181 -22.07 -11.19 9.94
CA TYR A 181 -23.33 -10.99 10.66
C TYR A 181 -23.63 -9.53 11.01
N SER A 182 -22.67 -8.62 10.78
CA SER A 182 -22.82 -7.19 10.99
C SER A 182 -21.81 -6.43 10.14
N ASP A 183 -22.20 -5.22 9.71
CA ASP A 183 -21.38 -4.24 8.99
C ASP A 183 -21.00 -3.02 9.85
N SER A 184 -21.39 -3.06 11.13
CA SER A 184 -21.42 -1.90 12.03
C SER A 184 -20.79 -2.21 13.38
N GLY A 185 -19.91 -3.21 13.40
CA GLY A 185 -19.16 -3.61 14.57
C GLY A 185 -18.18 -2.56 15.04
N ARG A 186 -17.70 -2.72 16.28
CA ARG A 186 -16.56 -1.97 16.83
C ARG A 186 -15.53 -2.95 17.34
N VAL A 187 -14.28 -2.72 16.97
CA VAL A 187 -13.13 -3.56 17.33
C VAL A 187 -11.99 -2.64 17.73
N ASP A 188 -11.32 -2.92 18.85
CA ASP A 188 -10.17 -2.13 19.27
C ASP A 188 -9.04 -2.22 18.23
N GLY A 189 -8.41 -1.08 17.95
CA GLY A 189 -7.42 -0.93 16.89
C GLY A 189 -7.98 -0.52 15.52
N ILE A 190 -9.31 -0.37 15.37
CA ILE A 190 -9.94 0.13 14.13
C ILE A 190 -10.79 1.36 14.44
N GLN A 191 -10.64 2.41 13.64
CA GLN A 191 -11.49 3.60 13.73
C GLN A 191 -12.76 3.40 12.91
N GLY A 192 -13.92 3.60 13.55
CA GLY A 192 -15.22 3.54 12.87
C GLY A 192 -15.85 2.14 12.87
N PRO A 193 -16.90 1.93 12.05
CA PRO A 193 -17.55 0.64 11.90
C PRO A 193 -16.67 -0.36 11.12
N VAL A 194 -16.79 -1.64 11.47
CA VAL A 194 -16.11 -2.74 10.77
C VAL A 194 -17.03 -3.95 10.64
N ASP A 195 -16.87 -4.67 9.54
CA ASP A 195 -17.59 -5.91 9.28
C ASP A 195 -17.16 -7.01 10.26
N LEU A 196 -18.13 -7.70 10.85
CA LEU A 196 -17.91 -8.74 11.84
C LEU A 196 -18.28 -10.11 11.29
N ASN A 197 -17.36 -11.04 11.50
CA ASN A 197 -17.44 -12.40 11.00
C ASN A 197 -17.30 -13.42 12.13
N VAL A 198 -17.91 -14.59 11.91
CA VAL A 198 -17.62 -15.79 12.68
C VAL A 198 -17.30 -16.95 11.77
N TYR A 199 -16.42 -17.82 12.24
CA TYR A 199 -16.24 -19.16 11.69
C TYR A 199 -17.29 -20.13 12.28
N VAL A 200 -17.58 -21.23 11.58
CA VAL A 200 -18.58 -22.22 12.04
C VAL A 200 -18.18 -22.91 13.34
N GLY A 201 -16.87 -23.02 13.60
CA GLY A 201 -16.29 -23.62 14.80
C GLY A 201 -15.44 -22.64 15.61
N THR A 202 -14.73 -23.18 16.59
CA THR A 202 -13.77 -22.50 17.46
C THR A 202 -12.49 -22.08 16.73
N GLU A 203 -11.66 -21.22 17.36
CA GLU A 203 -10.35 -20.86 16.79
C GLU A 203 -9.45 -22.09 16.57
N ALA A 204 -9.50 -23.08 17.48
CA ALA A 204 -8.72 -24.31 17.35
C ALA A 204 -9.16 -25.12 16.12
N GLU A 205 -10.47 -25.31 15.94
CA GLU A 205 -11.02 -26.00 14.76
C GLU A 205 -10.72 -25.23 13.46
N LEU A 206 -10.75 -23.90 13.49
CA LEU A 206 -10.39 -23.06 12.36
C LEU A 206 -8.93 -23.29 11.94
N ARG A 207 -8.00 -23.24 12.91
CA ARG A 207 -6.57 -23.48 12.66
C ARG A 207 -6.34 -24.89 12.13
N GLN A 208 -6.94 -25.90 12.75
CA GLN A 208 -6.85 -27.29 12.30
C GLN A 208 -7.36 -27.45 10.85
N ALA A 209 -8.47 -26.80 10.50
CA ALA A 209 -9.09 -26.94 9.18
C ALA A 209 -8.28 -26.30 8.03
N PHE A 210 -7.58 -25.19 8.28
CA PHE A 210 -6.98 -24.39 7.21
C PHE A 210 -5.46 -24.28 7.25
N VAL A 211 -4.86 -24.44 8.43
CA VAL A 211 -3.41 -24.46 8.60
C VAL A 211 -2.89 -25.91 8.64
N GLY A 212 -3.78 -26.87 8.90
CA GLY A 212 -3.44 -28.28 9.14
C GLY A 212 -2.72 -28.45 10.48
N GLU A 213 -2.36 -29.68 10.84
CA GLU A 213 -1.33 -29.94 11.86
C GLU A 213 0.04 -29.46 11.34
N LYS A 214 0.20 -28.17 11.08
CA LYS A 214 1.31 -27.49 11.75
C LYS A 214 0.82 -27.28 13.17
N GLY A 215 0.84 -28.36 13.96
CA GLY A 215 1.18 -28.15 15.35
C GLY A 215 2.44 -27.29 15.36
N ASP A 216 2.62 -26.51 16.41
CA ASP A 216 3.98 -26.17 16.78
C ASP A 216 4.74 -27.50 16.97
N GLU A 217 5.20 -28.13 15.88
CA GLU A 217 6.36 -29.00 15.99
C GLU A 217 7.39 -28.06 16.59
N PRO A 218 7.90 -28.36 17.80
CA PRO A 218 8.88 -27.52 18.41
C PRO A 218 10.00 -27.40 17.38
N MET A 219 10.24 -26.18 16.90
CA MET A 219 11.27 -25.89 15.91
C MET A 219 12.48 -26.77 16.22
N THR A 220 12.93 -27.51 15.21
CA THR A 220 14.10 -28.36 15.38
C THR A 220 15.25 -27.51 15.92
N ALA A 221 16.22 -28.12 16.61
CA ALA A 221 17.35 -27.36 17.13
C ALA A 221 18.05 -26.54 16.03
N GLU A 222 18.05 -27.07 14.80
CA GLU A 222 18.56 -26.43 13.59
C GLU A 222 17.71 -25.23 13.16
N GLU A 223 16.38 -25.36 13.16
CA GLU A 223 15.49 -24.23 12.85
C GLU A 223 15.54 -23.15 13.93
N LYS A 224 15.65 -23.51 15.21
CA LYS A 224 15.85 -22.54 16.31
C LYS A 224 17.17 -21.79 16.14
N ALA A 225 18.24 -22.50 15.75
CA ALA A 225 19.52 -21.88 15.46
C ALA A 225 19.44 -20.96 14.23
N ALA A 226 18.77 -21.40 13.16
CA ALA A 226 18.57 -20.60 11.95
C ALA A 226 17.73 -19.35 12.21
N PHE A 227 16.65 -19.45 12.99
CA PHE A 227 15.83 -18.31 13.37
C PHE A 227 16.58 -17.34 14.27
N LYS A 228 17.35 -17.83 15.25
CA LYS A 228 18.21 -16.99 16.09
C LYS A 228 19.27 -16.27 15.25
N ALA A 229 19.87 -16.96 14.27
CA ALA A 229 20.81 -16.35 13.33
C ALA A 229 20.13 -15.29 12.46
N LEU A 230 18.91 -15.54 12.00
CA LEU A 230 18.13 -14.57 11.24
C LEU A 230 17.75 -13.35 12.08
N GLN A 231 17.35 -13.54 13.35
CA GLN A 231 17.09 -12.45 14.28
C GLN A 231 18.34 -11.58 14.48
N GLN A 232 19.51 -12.20 14.60
CA GLN A 232 20.78 -11.47 14.69
C GLN A 232 21.10 -10.69 13.41
N GLN A 233 20.85 -11.27 12.24
CA GLN A 233 21.02 -10.58 10.96
C GLN A 233 20.06 -9.40 10.81
N VAL A 234 18.78 -9.56 11.18
CA VAL A 234 17.79 -8.48 11.15
C VAL A 234 18.20 -7.35 12.09
N ALA A 235 18.61 -7.66 13.32
CA ALA A 235 19.11 -6.65 14.25
C ALA A 235 20.36 -5.92 13.72
N ALA A 236 21.27 -6.64 13.05
CA ALA A 236 22.44 -6.03 12.41
C ALA A 236 22.06 -5.11 11.23
N LEU A 237 21.05 -5.49 10.46
CA LEU A 237 20.51 -4.68 9.37
C LEU A 237 19.78 -3.43 9.89
N GLU A 238 19.03 -3.54 10.98
CA GLU A 238 18.39 -2.40 11.65
C GLU A 238 19.44 -1.38 12.13
N ASN A 239 20.49 -1.86 12.80
CA ASN A 239 21.62 -1.01 13.19
C ASN A 239 22.29 -0.34 11.98
N SER A 240 22.53 -1.10 10.90
CA SER A 240 23.13 -0.57 9.67
C SER A 240 22.25 0.49 9.02
N LYS A 241 20.93 0.28 9.00
CA LYS A 241 19.94 1.25 8.50
C LYS A 241 19.95 2.54 9.30
N ASP A 242 20.06 2.45 10.63
CA ASP A 242 20.08 3.64 11.48
C ASP A 242 21.39 4.43 11.34
N VAL A 243 22.54 3.74 11.20
CA VAL A 243 23.82 4.37 10.85
C VAL A 243 23.75 5.07 9.49
N LEU A 244 23.17 4.43 8.48
CA LEU A 244 23.01 5.02 7.15
C LEU A 244 22.12 6.26 7.17
N LYS A 245 21.01 6.23 7.93
CA LYS A 245 20.15 7.41 8.13
C LYS A 245 20.89 8.54 8.82
N GLN A 246 21.65 8.25 9.87
CA GLN A 246 22.44 9.27 10.55
C GLN A 246 23.47 9.89 9.60
N THR A 247 24.20 9.07 8.86
CA THR A 247 25.19 9.52 7.86
C THR A 247 24.53 10.41 6.79
N LEU A 248 23.35 10.03 6.30
CA LEU A 248 22.60 10.81 5.32
C LEU A 248 22.18 12.17 5.90
N ASN A 249 21.76 12.23 7.16
CA ASN A 249 21.40 13.49 7.82
C ASN A 249 22.63 14.40 8.00
N GLU A 250 23.77 13.83 8.39
CA GLU A 250 25.04 14.57 8.53
C GLU A 250 25.52 15.12 7.19
N GLN A 251 25.47 14.30 6.12
CA GLN A 251 25.80 14.74 4.77
C GLN A 251 24.85 15.84 4.27
N SER A 252 23.54 15.70 4.52
CA SER A 252 22.55 16.72 4.16
C SER A 252 22.82 18.05 4.87
N ALA A 253 23.21 18.01 6.15
CA ALA A 253 23.59 19.19 6.90
C ALA A 253 24.89 19.83 6.38
N TYR A 254 25.87 19.02 5.96
CA TYR A 254 27.11 19.50 5.36
C TYR A 254 26.86 20.17 4.00
N ILE A 255 26.07 19.54 3.12
CA ILE A 255 25.70 20.10 1.81
C ILE A 255 25.04 21.47 2.01
N LYS A 256 24.11 21.61 2.96
CA LYS A 256 23.48 22.89 3.28
C LYS A 256 24.49 23.99 3.67
N LYS A 257 25.55 23.64 4.41
CA LYS A 257 26.64 24.59 4.74
C LYS A 257 27.47 24.96 3.51
N VAL A 258 27.72 24.00 2.61
CA VAL A 258 28.42 24.26 1.35
C VAL A 258 27.58 25.19 0.46
N ASP A 259 26.28 24.93 0.31
CA ASP A 259 25.36 25.79 -0.45
C ASP A 259 25.35 27.22 0.09
N GLN A 260 25.29 27.40 1.42
CA GLN A 260 25.38 28.73 2.05
C GLN A 260 26.70 29.42 1.71
N ARG A 261 27.82 28.70 1.77
CA ARG A 261 29.14 29.26 1.47
C ARG A 261 29.30 29.58 -0.02
N VAL A 262 28.71 28.79 -0.90
CA VAL A 262 28.64 29.09 -2.35
C VAL A 262 27.86 30.38 -2.55
N ALA A 263 26.66 30.50 -1.96
CA ALA A 263 25.85 31.72 -2.07
C ALA A 263 26.58 32.97 -1.52
N GLU A 264 27.32 32.85 -0.42
CA GLU A 264 28.17 33.93 0.10
C GLU A 264 29.31 34.31 -0.86
N LEU A 265 29.93 33.33 -1.52
CA LEU A 265 31.01 33.58 -2.49
C LEU A 265 30.47 34.21 -3.78
N GLU A 266 29.33 33.75 -4.28
CA GLU A 266 28.62 34.35 -5.41
C GLU A 266 28.24 35.80 -5.11
N ALA A 267 27.72 36.07 -3.90
CA ALA A 267 27.43 37.44 -3.46
C ALA A 267 28.68 38.34 -3.39
N ARG A 268 29.87 37.78 -3.08
CA ARG A 268 31.14 38.54 -3.06
C ARG A 268 31.68 38.86 -4.46
N GLN A 269 31.36 38.07 -5.48
CA GLN A 269 31.72 38.40 -6.87
C GLN A 269 30.85 39.52 -7.44
N ALA A 270 29.65 39.72 -6.90
CA ALA A 270 28.72 40.76 -7.31
C ALA A 270 28.83 42.02 -6.42
N MET A 271 29.95 42.76 -6.50
CA MET A 271 30.04 44.05 -5.79
C MET A 271 29.37 45.18 -6.59
N PRO A 272 28.47 45.99 -6.00
CA PRO A 272 27.96 47.19 -6.65
C PRO A 272 29.09 48.21 -6.84
N VAL A 273 28.97 49.06 -7.87
CA VAL A 273 29.97 50.10 -8.19
C VAL A 273 30.26 50.95 -6.94
N PRO A 274 31.49 50.88 -6.38
CA PRO A 274 31.85 51.63 -5.20
C PRO A 274 31.76 53.13 -5.45
N THR A 275 31.45 53.92 -4.43
CA THR A 275 31.26 55.38 -4.55
C THR A 275 32.45 56.08 -5.22
N TRP A 276 33.67 55.63 -4.93
CA TRP A 276 34.91 56.16 -5.51
C TRP A 276 35.14 55.78 -6.99
N ALA A 277 34.41 54.79 -7.51
CA ALA A 277 34.53 54.31 -8.89
C ALA A 277 33.39 54.77 -9.81
N LYS A 278 32.32 55.36 -9.26
CA LYS A 278 31.10 55.73 -10.01
C LYS A 278 31.39 56.67 -11.19
N GLU A 279 32.25 57.66 -11.00
CA GLU A 279 32.60 58.62 -12.05
C GLU A 279 33.35 57.95 -13.21
N ALA A 280 34.34 57.11 -12.89
CA ALA A 280 35.10 56.38 -13.90
C ALA A 280 34.24 55.35 -14.64
N MET A 281 33.32 54.68 -13.94
CA MET A 281 32.35 53.79 -14.55
C MET A 281 31.43 54.54 -15.53
N ALA A 282 30.88 55.69 -15.13
CA ALA A 282 30.03 56.51 -15.99
C ALA A 282 30.78 56.99 -17.24
N ALA A 283 32.03 57.44 -17.09
CA ALA A 283 32.88 57.85 -18.21
C ALA A 283 33.16 56.69 -19.18
N ALA A 284 33.46 55.49 -18.67
CA ALA A 284 33.71 54.31 -19.48
C ALA A 284 32.46 53.83 -20.25
N VAL A 285 31.27 53.88 -19.63
CA VAL A 285 30.00 53.59 -20.33
C VAL A 285 29.75 54.61 -21.45
N ALA A 286 29.98 55.90 -21.17
CA ALA A 286 29.71 56.98 -22.10
C ALA A 286 30.76 57.10 -23.22
N PHE A 287 31.92 56.46 -23.09
CA PHE A 287 33.02 56.56 -24.04
C PHE A 287 32.63 56.12 -25.46
N ASN A 288 31.83 55.05 -25.57
CA ASN A 288 31.24 54.61 -26.84
C ASN A 288 29.76 54.25 -26.63
N PRO A 289 28.82 55.21 -26.80
CA PRO A 289 27.41 54.98 -26.49
C PRO A 289 26.73 53.92 -27.37
N ALA A 290 27.23 53.70 -28.59
CA ALA A 290 26.69 52.69 -29.51
C ALA A 290 27.14 51.27 -29.15
N SER A 291 28.28 51.13 -28.46
CA SER A 291 28.80 49.86 -27.95
C SER A 291 29.63 50.10 -26.68
N PRO A 292 28.97 50.22 -25.52
CA PRO A 292 29.66 50.49 -24.27
C PRO A 292 30.69 49.41 -23.97
N ILE A 293 31.92 49.82 -23.68
CA ILE A 293 33.03 48.91 -23.34
C ILE A 293 32.87 48.25 -21.96
N VAL A 294 31.95 48.77 -21.14
CA VAL A 294 31.59 48.25 -19.84
C VAL A 294 30.08 48.31 -19.67
N ASP A 295 29.51 47.30 -19.00
CA ASP A 295 28.08 47.28 -18.65
C ASP A 295 27.91 47.66 -17.17
N ALA A 296 27.39 48.85 -16.90
CA ALA A 296 27.17 49.33 -15.54
C ALA A 296 26.03 48.64 -14.79
N LYS A 297 25.22 47.79 -15.47
CA LYS A 297 24.17 46.99 -14.82
C LYS A 297 24.73 45.72 -14.19
N LEU A 298 25.93 45.29 -14.59
CA LEU A 298 26.59 44.12 -14.05
C LEU A 298 27.53 44.51 -12.91
N PRO A 299 27.37 43.94 -11.71
CA PRO A 299 28.33 44.13 -10.64
C PRO A 299 29.69 43.51 -11.01
N SER A 300 30.76 44.01 -10.43
CA SER A 300 32.13 43.64 -10.83
C SER A 300 33.10 43.66 -9.65
N SER A 301 34.40 43.41 -9.88
CA SER A 301 35.40 43.29 -8.80
C SER A 301 36.03 44.64 -8.40
N TYR A 302 36.55 44.73 -7.17
CA TYR A 302 37.31 45.89 -6.70
C TYR A 302 38.47 46.27 -7.63
N ASP A 303 39.20 45.28 -8.16
CA ASP A 303 40.35 45.52 -9.03
C ASP A 303 39.93 46.01 -10.42
N PHE A 304 38.82 45.52 -10.95
CA PHE A 304 38.22 46.07 -12.16
C PHE A 304 37.84 47.54 -11.97
N TYR A 305 37.18 47.88 -10.86
CA TYR A 305 36.83 49.26 -10.56
C TYR A 305 38.07 50.16 -10.35
N ARG A 306 39.14 49.63 -9.72
CA ARG A 306 40.42 50.35 -9.57
C ARG A 306 41.06 50.63 -10.92
N LEU A 307 41.09 49.63 -11.80
CA LEU A 307 41.62 49.76 -13.15
C LEU A 307 40.84 50.83 -13.93
N LEU A 308 39.51 50.82 -13.88
CA LEU A 308 38.68 51.84 -14.52
C LEU A 308 39.00 53.25 -14.00
N VAL A 309 39.18 53.41 -12.69
CA VAL A 309 39.55 54.71 -12.12
C VAL A 309 40.91 55.17 -12.58
N VAL A 310 41.89 54.27 -12.68
CA VAL A 310 43.22 54.59 -13.23
C VAL A 310 43.11 55.01 -14.69
N LEU A 311 42.42 54.23 -15.52
CA LEU A 311 42.22 54.54 -16.94
C LEU A 311 41.50 55.88 -17.15
N ASN A 312 40.47 56.16 -16.35
CA ASN A 312 39.77 57.44 -16.39
C ASN A 312 40.68 58.62 -16.05
N ARG A 313 41.51 58.48 -15.00
CA ARG A 313 42.50 59.51 -14.61
C ARG A 313 43.56 59.73 -15.68
N LEU A 314 43.97 58.67 -16.37
CA LEU A 314 44.87 58.74 -17.53
C LEU A 314 44.21 59.36 -18.77
N GLY A 315 42.92 59.70 -18.71
CA GLY A 315 42.20 60.36 -19.79
C GLY A 315 41.75 59.41 -20.91
N VAL A 316 41.85 58.10 -20.71
CA VAL A 316 41.52 57.08 -21.73
C VAL A 316 40.07 57.19 -22.19
N PHE A 317 39.15 57.60 -21.31
CA PHE A 317 37.73 57.75 -21.62
C PHE A 317 37.31 59.16 -22.05
N LYS A 318 38.27 60.05 -22.33
CA LYS A 318 37.96 61.37 -22.91
C LYS A 318 37.82 61.22 -24.41
N THR A 319 36.67 61.60 -24.96
CA THR A 319 36.50 61.73 -26.41
C THR A 319 37.36 62.87 -26.91
N THR A 320 38.37 62.57 -27.73
CA THR A 320 39.01 63.59 -28.58
C THR A 320 37.93 64.15 -29.50
N LYS A 321 37.71 65.46 -29.45
CA LYS A 321 36.82 66.17 -30.38
C LYS A 321 37.18 65.89 -31.83
#